data_AF-A0A6N2DJ92-F1
#
_entry.id   AF-A0A6N2DJ92-F1
#
_cell.length_a   1.000
_cell.length_b   1.000
_cell.length_c   1.000
_cell.angle_alpha   90.00
_cell.angle_beta   90.00
_cell.angle_gamma   90.00
#
_symmetry.space_group_name_H-M   'P 1'
#
loop_
_entity.id
_entity.type
_entity.pdbx_description
1 polymer ?
#
loop_
_entity_poly.entity_id
_entity_poly.type
_entity_poly.pdbx_seq_one_letter_code
_entity_poly.pdbx_strand_id
1 'polypeptide(L)'
;MLMLFSTDSSSSSSHRLRHAPGGGTASPDRRRGWRSRWAAVGAAIAVSTGAGGIALVGASSSPASTFVAVTPERVLDTRASLGLDGPLTSPTGRNLQISGPVATVGGTRTVVPPGATAVVMNVTVVGPTADGFVSVRPAGTPGAPTTSNLNFAAGAIVPNAVTVALPTSGAQAGAIELTYDAFAVPGPTTDMLVDVTGYYVAAGAGGTGGAGATGPAGPEGPRGPAGEPAFATEGVVHVARNGTPDGSNGAFDSVQAAVASITDASITKPYVVKIGPGIFDGQVTMKSNVTLQGAGIRDTILRWTGGSRSPFSDGASATVDISRVTEVKLYDLTVQSNAGPSSAGFAVGIWISNANDVRLTRVEAGGANGSSESYGVFARGSAPQLTDVRANALGGSNTRGMMIEGGFATLRRVEATGSGASSTNRGLEAFGGTSVRAEDLTATASGNTGIAVVNVGS
;
A
#
# COMPACT_ATOMS: atom_id res chain seq x y z
N MET A 1 -56.65 49.25 22.43
CA MET A 1 -56.86 50.71 22.36
C MET A 1 -55.53 51.37 21.98
N LEU A 2 -55.55 52.56 21.40
CA LEU A 2 -54.58 53.00 20.38
C LEU A 2 -53.83 54.29 20.80
N MET A 3 -52.63 54.54 20.20
CA MET A 3 -51.91 55.84 20.13
C MET A 3 -51.32 56.44 21.44
N LEU A 4 -50.33 57.37 21.45
CA LEU A 4 -49.09 57.59 20.64
C LEU A 4 -48.32 58.85 21.21
N PHE A 5 -47.07 59.07 20.76
CA PHE A 5 -46.25 60.31 20.77
C PHE A 5 -45.69 60.98 22.06
N SER A 6 -44.38 60.78 22.29
CA SER A 6 -43.25 61.75 22.18
C SER A 6 -43.42 63.28 22.36
N THR A 7 -42.52 63.90 23.16
CA THR A 7 -41.56 65.03 22.88
C THR A 7 -40.71 65.30 24.15
N ASP A 8 -39.66 66.15 24.22
CA ASP A 8 -38.42 66.41 23.42
C ASP A 8 -37.47 67.34 24.26
N SER A 9 -36.30 67.75 23.73
CA SER A 9 -35.29 68.73 24.29
C SER A 9 -34.36 68.18 25.40
N SER A 10 -33.16 68.70 25.74
CA SER A 10 -32.15 69.66 25.20
C SER A 10 -30.89 69.60 26.13
N SER A 11 -29.67 70.11 25.88
CA SER A 11 -28.97 70.69 24.71
C SER A 11 -27.43 70.71 24.90
N SER A 12 -26.70 70.90 23.80
CA SER A 12 -25.29 71.36 23.61
C SER A 12 -24.54 72.07 24.76
N SER A 13 -23.22 71.81 24.91
CA SER A 13 -22.15 72.81 24.59
C SER A 13 -20.70 72.28 24.72
N SER A 14 -19.77 72.94 24.03
CA SER A 14 -18.41 72.45 23.74
C SER A 14 -17.32 73.47 24.08
N HIS A 15 -16.07 73.00 24.29
CA HIS A 15 -14.89 73.84 24.07
C HIS A 15 -13.66 73.00 23.65
N ARG A 16 -12.94 73.47 22.63
CA ARG A 16 -11.66 72.91 22.17
C ARG A 16 -10.47 73.72 22.71
N LEU A 17 -9.35 73.05 23.00
CA LEU A 17 -8.00 73.56 22.73
C LEU A 17 -7.09 72.41 22.24
N ARG A 18 -6.03 72.72 21.48
CA ARG A 18 -5.22 71.76 20.70
C ARG A 18 -3.93 71.34 21.43
N HIS A 19 -3.61 70.03 21.43
CA HIS A 19 -2.42 69.45 20.77
C HIS A 19 -2.42 67.91 20.89
N ALA A 20 -1.75 67.22 19.98
CA ALA A 20 -1.59 65.75 19.93
C ALA A 20 -0.10 65.41 19.66
N PRO A 21 0.34 64.13 19.71
CA PRO A 21 -0.38 62.89 20.01
C PRO A 21 0.27 61.96 21.08
N GLY A 22 -0.44 60.92 21.50
CA GLY A 22 0.11 59.79 22.26
C GLY A 22 -0.71 58.52 21.99
N GLY A 23 -0.08 57.46 21.49
CA GLY A 23 -0.77 56.26 20.98
C GLY A 23 -1.46 55.43 22.06
N GLY A 24 -2.64 54.91 21.75
CA GLY A 24 -3.45 54.11 22.68
C GLY A 24 -3.07 52.63 22.72
N THR A 25 -3.40 51.98 23.83
CA THR A 25 -3.49 50.52 23.94
C THR A 25 -4.96 50.13 24.06
N ALA A 26 -5.52 49.54 23.00
CA ALA A 26 -6.87 49.00 23.02
C ALA A 26 -6.85 47.54 23.50
N SER A 27 -7.65 47.22 24.51
CA SER A 27 -8.15 45.85 24.72
C SER A 27 -9.25 45.57 23.67
N PRO A 28 -9.52 44.30 23.31
CA PRO A 28 -10.42 43.54 24.18
C PRO A 28 -10.21 42.00 24.24
N ASP A 29 -10.99 41.46 25.17
CA ASP A 29 -11.76 40.20 25.08
C ASP A 29 -11.28 38.93 25.83
N ARG A 30 -12.25 38.28 26.50
CA ARG A 30 -12.04 37.25 27.52
C ARG A 30 -12.58 35.89 27.08
N ARG A 31 -11.65 35.08 26.55
CA ARG A 31 -11.45 33.64 26.86
C ARG A 31 -12.68 32.80 27.24
N ARG A 32 -12.96 31.79 26.41
CA ARG A 32 -13.11 30.37 26.83
C ARG A 32 -12.94 29.43 25.62
N GLY A 33 -11.69 29.25 25.18
CA GLY A 33 -11.35 28.27 24.15
C GLY A 33 -11.05 26.90 24.76
N TRP A 34 -11.74 25.85 24.30
CA TRP A 34 -11.33 24.45 24.52
C TRP A 34 -9.92 24.26 23.95
N ARG A 35 -8.99 23.74 24.76
CA ARG A 35 -7.66 23.33 24.31
C ARG A 35 -7.56 21.81 24.33
N SER A 36 -7.90 21.17 23.21
CA SER A 36 -7.58 19.77 22.97
C SER A 36 -6.06 19.60 22.95
N ARG A 37 -5.51 18.99 24.01
CA ARG A 37 -4.08 18.68 24.11
C ARG A 37 -3.78 17.49 23.21
N TRP A 38 -3.38 17.74 21.97
CA TRP A 38 -2.73 16.73 21.15
C TRP A 38 -1.39 16.35 21.82
N ALA A 39 -1.31 15.12 22.33
CA ALA A 39 -0.06 14.55 22.79
C ALA A 39 0.75 14.11 21.58
N ALA A 40 1.65 14.99 21.10
CA ALA A 40 2.62 14.61 20.09
C ALA A 40 3.64 13.65 20.71
N VAL A 41 3.49 12.35 20.44
CA VAL A 41 4.55 11.35 20.71
C VAL A 41 5.62 11.50 19.63
N GLY A 42 6.44 12.55 19.77
CA GLY A 42 7.65 12.72 19.00
C GLY A 42 8.74 11.82 19.58
N ALA A 43 9.06 10.72 18.89
CA ALA A 43 10.22 9.90 19.21
C ALA A 43 11.51 10.65 18.84
N ALA A 44 11.99 11.50 19.76
CA ALA A 44 13.31 12.10 19.66
C ALA A 44 14.38 11.03 19.97
N ILE A 45 15.07 10.54 18.94
CA ILE A 45 16.28 9.75 19.14
C ILE A 45 17.38 10.69 19.64
N ALA A 46 17.54 10.76 20.96
CA ALA A 46 18.72 11.36 21.56
C ALA A 46 19.91 10.42 21.32
N VAL A 47 20.76 10.74 20.34
CA VAL A 47 22.06 10.09 20.20
C VAL A 47 22.98 10.61 21.30
N SER A 48 22.96 9.94 22.45
CA SER A 48 24.03 10.08 23.43
C SER A 48 25.26 9.34 22.92
N THR A 49 26.31 10.09 22.56
CA THR A 49 27.63 9.53 22.26
C THR A 49 28.28 9.01 23.56
N GLY A 50 27.88 7.81 23.98
CA GLY A 50 28.52 7.02 25.03
C GLY A 50 29.33 5.89 24.41
N ALA A 51 30.60 5.73 24.81
CA ALA A 51 31.51 4.77 24.22
C ALA A 51 31.09 3.31 24.50
N GLY A 52 30.92 2.51 23.44
CA GLY A 52 30.67 1.07 23.54
C GLY A 52 30.35 0.46 22.17
N GLY A 53 31.11 -0.58 21.78
CA GLY A 53 31.16 -1.22 20.46
C GLY A 53 29.90 -1.24 19.59
N ILE A 54 30.11 -1.08 18.27
CA ILE A 54 29.10 -1.36 17.25
C ILE A 54 28.80 -2.87 17.26
N ALA A 55 27.79 -3.27 18.02
CA ALA A 55 27.17 -4.56 17.85
C ALA A 55 26.40 -4.55 16.52
N LEU A 56 26.99 -5.13 15.48
CA LEU A 56 26.24 -5.54 14.31
C LEU A 56 25.21 -6.58 14.76
N VAL A 57 23.97 -6.14 15.02
CA VAL A 57 22.83 -7.02 15.11
C VAL A 57 22.61 -7.56 13.70
N GLY A 58 23.28 -8.67 13.38
CA GLY A 58 23.01 -9.42 12.18
C GLY A 58 21.53 -9.80 12.20
N ALA A 59 20.77 -9.34 11.21
CA ALA A 59 19.44 -9.86 10.98
C ALA A 59 19.60 -11.38 10.79
N SER A 60 19.03 -12.17 11.70
CA SER A 60 19.01 -13.62 11.56
C SER A 60 18.45 -13.94 10.19
N SER A 61 19.17 -14.71 9.38
CA SER A 61 18.69 -15.15 8.07
C SER A 61 17.44 -15.99 8.27
N SER A 62 16.26 -15.38 8.11
CA SER A 62 15.01 -16.12 8.03
C SER A 62 15.16 -17.10 6.87
N PRO A 63 15.08 -18.42 7.10
CA PRO A 63 15.16 -19.38 6.01
C PRO A 63 14.07 -19.05 5.00
N ALA A 64 14.41 -19.12 3.71
CA ALA A 64 13.43 -19.00 2.64
C ALA A 64 12.24 -19.91 2.97
N SER A 65 11.01 -19.43 2.78
CA SER A 65 9.81 -20.20 3.11
C SER A 65 8.94 -20.37 1.88
N THR A 66 8.50 -21.59 1.63
CA THR A 66 7.65 -21.96 0.49
C THR A 66 6.20 -21.93 0.92
N PHE A 67 5.36 -21.20 0.18
CA PHE A 67 3.91 -21.25 0.35
C PHE A 67 3.35 -22.53 -0.26
N VAL A 68 2.45 -23.19 0.47
CA VAL A 68 1.68 -24.35 0.04
C VAL A 68 0.20 -24.01 0.17
N ALA A 69 -0.47 -23.86 -0.97
CA ALA A 69 -1.92 -23.70 -1.02
C ALA A 69 -2.61 -25.01 -0.61
N VAL A 70 -3.75 -24.91 0.07
CA VAL A 70 -4.63 -26.05 0.36
C VAL A 70 -6.04 -25.76 -0.15
N THR A 71 -6.86 -26.80 -0.33
CA THR A 71 -8.31 -26.61 -0.46
C THR A 71 -8.81 -25.92 0.80
N PRO A 72 -9.54 -24.77 0.72
CA PRO A 72 -9.95 -24.02 1.88
C PRO A 72 -10.73 -24.88 2.88
N GLU A 73 -10.29 -24.91 4.13
CA GLU A 73 -10.87 -25.78 5.16
C GLU A 73 -11.14 -25.03 6.47
N ARG A 74 -12.35 -25.24 7.01
CA ARG A 74 -12.77 -24.59 8.26
C ARG A 74 -12.21 -25.34 9.47
N VAL A 75 -11.36 -24.64 10.23
CA VAL A 75 -10.74 -25.12 11.48
C VAL A 75 -11.34 -24.48 12.74
N LEU A 76 -12.10 -23.39 12.58
CA LEU A 76 -12.90 -22.79 13.65
C LEU A 76 -14.32 -22.47 13.18
N ASP A 77 -15.31 -22.85 13.98
CA ASP A 77 -16.66 -22.31 13.96
C ASP A 77 -17.21 -22.31 15.39
N THR A 78 -17.10 -21.18 16.09
CA THR A 78 -17.51 -21.07 17.51
C THR A 78 -18.99 -21.35 17.73
N ARG A 79 -19.83 -21.13 16.71
CA ARG A 79 -21.28 -21.38 16.73
C ARG A 79 -21.61 -22.87 16.78
N ALA A 80 -20.68 -23.71 16.32
CA ALA A 80 -20.77 -25.16 16.31
C ALA A 80 -19.78 -25.82 17.30
N SER A 81 -19.10 -25.03 18.14
CA SER A 81 -17.97 -25.46 19.00
C SER A 81 -16.89 -26.24 18.23
N LEU A 82 -16.64 -25.87 16.98
CA LEU A 82 -15.57 -26.44 16.17
C LEU A 82 -14.27 -25.67 16.46
N GLY A 83 -13.22 -26.38 16.88
CA GLY A 83 -11.88 -25.83 17.14
C GLY A 83 -11.75 -25.09 18.48
N LEU A 84 -12.77 -24.33 18.89
CA LEU A 84 -12.91 -23.73 20.22
C LEU A 84 -14.36 -23.87 20.70
N ASP A 85 -14.54 -24.13 21.99
CA ASP A 85 -15.87 -24.16 22.62
C ASP A 85 -16.46 -22.74 22.72
N GLY A 86 -17.55 -22.46 22.01
CA GLY A 86 -18.29 -21.19 22.09
C GLY A 86 -17.53 -19.93 21.63
N PRO A 87 -18.18 -18.75 21.72
CA PRO A 87 -17.66 -17.48 21.19
C PRO A 87 -16.38 -16.98 21.90
N LEU A 88 -15.75 -15.97 21.32
CA LEU A 88 -14.71 -15.19 22.02
C LEU A 88 -15.37 -14.16 22.93
N THR A 89 -14.70 -13.85 24.06
CA THR A 89 -15.15 -12.85 25.04
C THR A 89 -14.04 -11.81 25.24
N SER A 90 -14.37 -10.53 25.04
CA SER A 90 -13.42 -9.43 25.18
C SER A 90 -12.93 -9.26 26.64
N PRO A 91 -11.65 -8.90 26.87
CA PRO A 91 -10.53 -8.82 25.93
C PRO A 91 -9.63 -10.09 26.00
N THR A 92 -10.24 -11.28 26.13
CA THR A 92 -9.51 -12.51 26.48
C THR A 92 -9.07 -13.27 25.22
N GLY A 93 -7.76 -13.44 25.08
CA GLY A 93 -7.18 -14.27 24.02
C GLY A 93 -7.41 -15.77 24.23
N ARG A 94 -7.68 -16.49 23.13
CA ARG A 94 -7.86 -17.94 23.11
C ARG A 94 -6.90 -18.57 22.10
N ASN A 95 -6.18 -19.60 22.52
CA ASN A 95 -5.27 -20.32 21.62
C ASN A 95 -6.04 -21.36 20.80
N LEU A 96 -5.97 -21.24 19.47
CA LEU A 96 -6.46 -22.22 18.51
C LEU A 96 -5.26 -22.98 17.94
N GLN A 97 -5.30 -24.31 18.01
CA GLN A 97 -4.28 -25.15 17.35
C GLN A 97 -4.56 -25.20 15.85
N ILE A 98 -3.54 -24.91 15.04
CA ILE A 98 -3.66 -24.86 13.57
C ILE A 98 -2.89 -26.02 12.91
N SER A 99 -1.70 -26.36 13.41
CA SER A 99 -0.87 -27.41 12.84
C SER A 99 -1.08 -28.78 13.48
N GLY A 100 -0.90 -29.85 12.69
CA GLY A 100 -1.13 -31.22 13.13
C GLY A 100 -2.60 -31.64 13.02
N PRO A 101 -3.02 -32.72 13.71
CA PRO A 101 -4.40 -33.17 13.69
C PRO A 101 -5.31 -32.15 14.39
N VAL A 102 -6.17 -31.48 13.62
CA VAL A 102 -7.13 -30.48 14.10
C VAL A 102 -8.55 -30.90 13.73
N ALA A 103 -9.53 -30.47 14.53
CA ALA A 103 -10.94 -30.66 14.19
C ALA A 103 -11.32 -29.76 13.00
N THR A 104 -12.10 -30.31 12.08
CA THR A 104 -12.65 -29.57 10.92
C THR A 104 -14.10 -30.01 10.66
N VAL A 105 -14.80 -29.34 9.74
CA VAL A 105 -16.20 -29.68 9.40
C VAL A 105 -16.34 -31.14 8.92
N GLY A 106 -15.34 -31.66 8.22
CA GLY A 106 -15.25 -33.07 7.78
C GLY A 106 -14.56 -34.03 8.76
N GLY A 107 -14.43 -33.68 10.05
CA GLY A 107 -13.76 -34.49 11.07
C GLY A 107 -12.29 -34.11 11.32
N THR A 108 -11.55 -34.91 12.10
CA THR A 108 -10.16 -34.60 12.44
C THR A 108 -9.22 -34.85 11.25
N ARG A 109 -8.43 -33.85 10.85
CA ARG A 109 -7.43 -33.97 9.77
C ARG A 109 -6.24 -33.04 9.99
N THR A 110 -5.17 -33.26 9.24
CA THR A 110 -4.01 -32.35 9.21
C THR A 110 -4.11 -31.41 8.02
N VAL A 111 -4.59 -30.19 8.23
CA VAL A 111 -4.67 -29.14 7.18
C VAL A 111 -3.32 -28.44 7.02
N VAL A 112 -2.67 -28.11 8.14
CA VAL A 112 -1.32 -27.53 8.20
C VAL A 112 -0.39 -28.56 8.85
N PRO A 113 0.73 -28.95 8.22
CA PRO A 113 1.65 -29.91 8.81
C PRO A 113 2.40 -29.31 10.01
N PRO A 114 2.77 -30.12 11.02
CA PRO A 114 3.68 -29.69 12.07
C PRO A 114 4.98 -29.15 11.50
N GLY A 115 5.50 -28.06 12.08
CA GLY A 115 6.71 -27.38 11.60
C GLY A 115 6.48 -26.36 10.48
N ALA A 116 5.23 -26.12 10.05
CA ALA A 116 4.88 -24.93 9.29
C ALA A 116 5.28 -23.65 10.03
N THR A 117 5.84 -22.68 9.31
CA THR A 117 6.38 -21.42 9.85
C THR A 117 5.35 -20.29 9.91
N ALA A 118 4.30 -20.36 9.09
CA ALA A 118 3.15 -19.46 9.10
C ALA A 118 1.92 -20.13 8.48
N VAL A 119 0.73 -19.58 8.76
CA VAL A 119 -0.54 -19.96 8.13
C VAL A 119 -1.18 -18.77 7.44
N VAL A 120 -1.88 -19.02 6.32
CA VAL A 120 -2.74 -18.08 5.61
C VAL A 120 -4.18 -18.57 5.73
N MET A 121 -5.08 -17.68 6.14
CA MET A 121 -6.46 -18.02 6.47
C MET A 121 -7.38 -16.82 6.27
N ASN A 122 -8.67 -17.08 6.03
CA ASN A 122 -9.73 -16.09 6.15
C ASN A 122 -10.32 -16.16 7.57
N VAL A 123 -10.35 -15.03 8.26
CA VAL A 123 -10.92 -14.89 9.61
C VAL A 123 -12.20 -14.06 9.50
N THR A 124 -13.34 -14.61 9.91
CA THR A 124 -14.64 -13.92 9.83
C THR A 124 -15.22 -13.73 11.22
N VAL A 125 -15.51 -12.48 11.56
CA VAL A 125 -16.28 -12.10 12.75
C VAL A 125 -17.76 -12.14 12.43
N VAL A 126 -18.56 -12.66 13.37
CA VAL A 126 -20.00 -12.83 13.24
C VAL A 126 -20.70 -12.30 14.50
N GLY A 127 -21.62 -11.35 14.31
CA GLY A 127 -22.51 -10.85 15.36
C GLY A 127 -21.84 -10.36 16.65
N PRO A 128 -20.78 -9.53 16.59
CA PRO A 128 -20.13 -9.00 17.79
C PRO A 128 -21.12 -8.14 18.60
N THR A 129 -21.16 -8.31 19.93
CA THR A 129 -22.12 -7.58 20.77
C THR A 129 -21.71 -6.12 21.03
N ALA A 130 -20.50 -5.73 20.67
CA ALA A 130 -19.99 -4.36 20.75
C ALA A 130 -18.99 -4.08 19.63
N ASP A 131 -18.78 -2.80 19.31
CA ASP A 131 -17.70 -2.36 18.44
C ASP A 131 -16.34 -2.80 18.98
N GLY A 132 -15.38 -3.05 18.10
CA GLY A 132 -14.05 -3.46 18.51
C GLY A 132 -13.21 -4.01 17.36
N PHE A 133 -12.24 -4.82 17.73
CA PHE A 133 -11.32 -5.45 16.78
C PHE A 133 -10.97 -6.88 17.15
N VAL A 134 -10.47 -7.61 16.16
CA VAL A 134 -9.84 -8.91 16.35
C VAL A 134 -8.36 -8.80 16.04
N SER A 135 -7.54 -9.34 16.95
CA SER A 135 -6.12 -9.56 16.74
C SER A 135 -5.85 -11.06 16.64
N VAL A 136 -4.96 -11.43 15.71
CA VAL A 136 -4.54 -12.80 15.44
C VAL A 136 -3.02 -12.81 15.43
N ARG A 137 -2.43 -13.49 16.40
CA ARG A 137 -0.98 -13.47 16.67
C ARG A 137 -0.44 -14.88 16.95
N PRO A 138 0.89 -15.10 16.89
CA PRO A 138 1.47 -16.37 17.30
C PRO A 138 1.11 -16.69 18.76
N ALA A 139 0.70 -17.92 19.06
CA ALA A 139 0.34 -18.30 20.43
C ALA A 139 1.54 -18.17 21.38
N GLY A 140 1.29 -17.68 22.60
CA GLY A 140 2.34 -17.44 23.59
C GLY A 140 3.10 -16.11 23.41
N THR A 141 2.66 -15.23 22.50
CA THR A 141 3.20 -13.86 22.42
C THR A 141 2.93 -13.11 23.75
N PRO A 142 3.94 -12.49 24.39
CA PRO A 142 3.74 -11.77 25.64
C PRO A 142 2.88 -10.49 25.49
N GLY A 143 2.21 -10.09 26.58
CA GLY A 143 1.43 -8.84 26.65
C GLY A 143 0.10 -8.89 25.89
N ALA A 144 -0.68 -7.81 26.00
CA ALA A 144 -1.92 -7.63 25.25
C ALA A 144 -1.63 -7.30 23.76
N PRO A 145 -2.58 -7.54 22.84
CA PRO A 145 -2.42 -7.17 21.43
C PRO A 145 -2.20 -5.66 21.23
N THR A 146 -1.24 -5.30 20.38
CA THR A 146 -0.95 -3.91 19.98
C THR A 146 -1.37 -3.59 18.54
N THR A 147 -1.89 -4.58 17.81
CA THR A 147 -2.31 -4.50 16.40
C THR A 147 -3.65 -5.20 16.19
N SER A 148 -4.48 -4.64 15.31
CA SER A 148 -5.73 -5.26 14.85
C SER A 148 -5.55 -5.86 13.45
N ASN A 149 -6.12 -7.04 13.23
CA ASN A 149 -6.25 -7.65 11.91
C ASN A 149 -7.58 -7.29 11.26
N LEU A 150 -8.63 -7.07 12.05
CA LEU A 150 -9.97 -6.76 11.58
C LEU A 150 -10.65 -5.83 12.59
N ASN A 151 -11.34 -4.80 12.11
CA ASN A 151 -12.08 -3.83 12.94
C ASN A 151 -13.55 -3.81 12.48
N PHE A 152 -14.50 -3.70 13.41
CA PHE A 152 -15.93 -3.85 13.12
C PHE A 152 -16.83 -3.10 14.11
N ALA A 153 -18.05 -2.83 13.67
CA ALA A 153 -19.15 -2.37 14.51
C ALA A 153 -19.96 -3.56 15.06
N ALA A 154 -20.73 -3.32 16.12
CA ALA A 154 -21.66 -4.29 16.70
C ALA A 154 -22.64 -4.86 15.65
N GLY A 155 -22.93 -6.16 15.75
CA GLY A 155 -23.85 -6.89 14.85
C GLY A 155 -23.31 -7.17 13.44
N ALA A 156 -22.11 -6.70 13.09
CA ALA A 156 -21.55 -6.90 11.76
C ALA A 156 -21.17 -8.38 11.46
N ILE A 157 -21.06 -8.69 10.17
CA ILE A 157 -20.40 -9.91 9.69
C ILE A 157 -19.29 -9.44 8.76
N VAL A 158 -18.02 -9.64 9.15
CA VAL A 158 -16.87 -9.10 8.41
C VAL A 158 -15.75 -10.13 8.30
N PRO A 159 -15.35 -10.52 7.07
CA PRO A 159 -14.16 -11.33 6.81
C PRO A 159 -12.91 -10.46 6.63
N ASN A 160 -11.74 -10.99 6.97
CA ASN A 160 -10.45 -10.50 6.47
C ASN A 160 -9.46 -11.67 6.25
N ALA A 161 -8.60 -11.53 5.24
CA ALA A 161 -7.47 -12.43 5.02
C ALA A 161 -6.33 -12.12 6.02
N VAL A 162 -5.82 -13.15 6.68
CA VAL A 162 -4.79 -13.06 7.71
C VAL A 162 -3.67 -14.04 7.40
N THR A 163 -2.44 -13.53 7.39
CA THR A 163 -1.22 -14.34 7.45
C THR A 163 -0.58 -14.13 8.82
N VAL A 164 -0.27 -15.21 9.54
CA VAL A 164 0.36 -15.14 10.86
C VAL A 164 1.44 -16.21 11.00
N ALA A 165 2.55 -15.84 11.65
CA ALA A 165 3.60 -16.81 11.99
C ALA A 165 3.09 -17.85 13.00
N LEU A 166 3.57 -19.08 12.87
CA LEU A 166 3.31 -20.16 13.81
C LEU A 166 4.58 -20.41 14.65
N PRO A 167 4.47 -20.57 15.98
CA PRO A 167 5.58 -21.11 16.76
C PRO A 167 5.93 -22.50 16.23
N THR A 168 7.19 -22.75 15.87
CA THR A 168 7.62 -24.04 15.30
C THR A 168 8.05 -25.06 16.37
N SER A 169 8.09 -24.65 17.65
CA SER A 169 8.55 -25.47 18.77
C SER A 169 7.94 -25.00 20.10
N GLY A 170 8.09 -25.81 21.16
CA GLY A 170 7.56 -25.53 22.50
C GLY A 170 6.07 -25.86 22.65
N ALA A 171 5.50 -25.54 23.82
CA ALA A 171 4.12 -25.91 24.18
C ALA A 171 3.03 -25.24 23.33
N GLN A 172 3.37 -24.19 22.57
CA GLN A 172 2.47 -23.46 21.66
C GLN A 172 2.78 -23.76 20.19
N ALA A 173 3.53 -24.84 19.91
CA ALA A 173 3.91 -25.21 18.55
C ALA A 173 2.67 -25.42 17.66
N GLY A 174 2.60 -24.67 16.55
CA GLY A 174 1.51 -24.74 15.59
C GLY A 174 0.25 -23.95 15.95
N ALA A 175 0.24 -23.21 17.07
CA ALA A 175 -0.95 -22.52 17.56
C ALA A 175 -0.93 -21.00 17.27
N ILE A 176 -2.11 -20.43 17.14
CA ILE A 176 -2.36 -18.98 17.08
C ILE A 176 -3.17 -18.56 18.30
N GLU A 177 -3.03 -17.32 18.75
CA GLU A 177 -3.96 -16.70 19.70
C GLU A 177 -4.92 -15.77 18.94
N LEU A 178 -6.22 -15.97 19.19
CA LEU A 178 -7.31 -15.14 18.69
C LEU A 178 -7.85 -14.30 19.85
N THR A 179 -7.82 -12.98 19.72
CA THR A 179 -8.34 -12.06 20.73
C THR A 179 -9.37 -11.13 20.09
N TYR A 180 -10.62 -11.18 20.56
CA TYR A 180 -11.57 -10.10 20.38
C TYR A 180 -11.32 -9.07 21.48
N ASP A 181 -11.20 -7.79 21.13
CA ASP A 181 -11.02 -6.69 22.06
C ASP A 181 -12.02 -5.57 21.72
N ALA A 182 -12.92 -5.30 22.67
CA ALA A 182 -13.90 -4.22 22.63
C ALA A 182 -13.35 -2.96 23.34
N PHE A 183 -12.17 -2.52 22.95
CA PHE A 183 -11.42 -1.40 23.55
C PHE A 183 -11.19 -1.55 25.06
N ALA A 184 -10.68 -2.71 25.45
CA ALA A 184 -10.45 -3.20 26.81
C ALA A 184 -11.71 -3.31 27.70
N VAL A 185 -12.92 -3.21 27.14
CA VAL A 185 -14.16 -3.47 27.87
C VAL A 185 -14.34 -5.00 28.06
N PRO A 186 -14.46 -5.50 29.30
CA PRO A 186 -14.65 -6.92 29.55
C PRO A 186 -16.10 -7.36 29.37
N GLY A 187 -16.31 -8.53 28.76
CA GLY A 187 -17.63 -9.18 28.68
C GLY A 187 -18.34 -9.21 27.32
N PRO A 188 -18.16 -8.25 26.38
CA PRO A 188 -18.69 -8.38 25.01
C PRO A 188 -18.23 -9.69 24.35
N THR A 189 -19.10 -10.28 23.53
CA THR A 189 -18.81 -11.55 22.83
C THR A 189 -18.90 -11.42 21.32
N THR A 190 -18.25 -12.33 20.59
CA THR A 190 -18.44 -12.49 19.14
C THR A 190 -18.18 -13.93 18.71
N ASP A 191 -18.94 -14.40 17.73
CA ASP A 191 -18.64 -15.63 17.03
C ASP A 191 -17.54 -15.42 15.98
N MET A 192 -16.75 -16.46 15.74
CA MET A 192 -15.64 -16.43 14.79
C MET A 192 -15.56 -17.69 13.94
N LEU A 193 -15.22 -17.48 12.68
CA LEU A 193 -14.90 -18.51 11.70
C LEU A 193 -13.44 -18.36 11.28
N VAL A 194 -12.73 -19.48 11.13
CA VAL A 194 -11.37 -19.51 10.53
C VAL A 194 -11.34 -20.59 9.46
N ASP A 195 -11.08 -20.14 8.23
CA ASP A 195 -10.91 -20.99 7.04
C ASP A 195 -9.46 -20.92 6.58
N VAL A 196 -8.69 -22.00 6.72
CA VAL A 196 -7.28 -22.07 6.28
C VAL A 196 -7.22 -22.23 4.77
N THR A 197 -6.45 -21.38 4.08
CA THR A 197 -6.28 -21.39 2.62
C THR A 197 -4.87 -21.79 2.17
N GLY A 198 -3.89 -21.75 3.08
CA GLY A 198 -2.55 -22.28 2.84
C GLY A 198 -1.63 -22.08 4.03
N TYR A 199 -0.38 -22.52 3.90
CA TYR A 199 0.64 -22.38 4.93
C TYR A 199 2.02 -22.16 4.32
N TYR A 200 2.96 -21.69 5.13
CA TYR A 200 4.37 -21.63 4.79
C TYR A 200 5.13 -22.73 5.52
N VAL A 201 6.06 -23.36 4.83
CA VAL A 201 7.11 -24.21 5.43
C VAL A 201 8.46 -23.58 5.16
N ALA A 202 9.42 -23.79 6.06
CA ALA A 202 10.81 -23.51 5.74
C ALA A 202 11.20 -24.34 4.50
N ALA A 203 11.68 -23.66 3.45
CA ALA A 203 12.31 -24.33 2.34
C ALA A 203 13.49 -25.11 2.91
N GLY A 204 13.52 -26.42 2.64
CA GLY A 204 14.61 -27.27 3.09
C GLY A 204 15.93 -26.66 2.63
N ALA A 205 16.81 -26.34 3.58
CA ALA A 205 18.08 -25.72 3.26
C ALA A 205 18.87 -26.69 2.36
N GLY A 206 18.98 -26.35 1.08
CA GLY A 206 20.08 -26.82 0.24
C GLY A 206 21.34 -26.36 0.94
N GLY A 207 22.00 -27.29 1.64
CA GLY A 207 23.01 -26.93 2.63
C GLY A 207 24.12 -26.11 1.99
N THR A 208 24.45 -24.96 2.58
CA THR A 208 25.73 -24.31 2.31
C THR A 208 26.83 -25.25 2.79
N GLY A 209 27.40 -26.01 1.86
CA GLY A 209 28.57 -26.82 2.12
C GLY A 209 29.68 -25.94 2.71
N GLY A 210 30.32 -26.42 3.77
CA GLY A 210 31.47 -25.72 4.35
C GLY A 210 32.54 -25.49 3.28
N ALA A 211 33.20 -24.33 3.33
CA ALA A 211 34.23 -23.98 2.37
C ALA A 211 35.36 -25.02 2.39
N GLY A 212 35.39 -25.87 1.36
CA GLY A 212 36.52 -26.78 1.12
C GLY A 212 37.77 -25.97 0.77
N ALA A 213 38.95 -26.51 1.11
CA ALA A 213 40.20 -25.97 0.60
C ALA A 213 40.17 -25.94 -0.94
N THR A 214 40.72 -24.90 -1.55
CA THR A 214 40.57 -24.60 -2.98
C THR A 214 41.07 -25.77 -3.85
N GLY A 215 40.13 -26.52 -4.42
CA GLY A 215 40.43 -27.56 -5.40
C GLY A 215 40.80 -26.94 -6.76
N PRO A 216 41.54 -27.67 -7.62
CA PRO A 216 41.71 -27.26 -9.01
C PRO A 216 40.36 -27.16 -9.72
N ALA A 217 40.24 -26.22 -10.67
CA ALA A 217 38.98 -25.96 -11.36
C ALA A 217 38.45 -27.21 -12.07
N GLY A 218 37.18 -27.56 -11.82
CA GLY A 218 36.49 -28.64 -12.52
C GLY A 218 36.11 -28.24 -13.95
N PRO A 219 35.81 -29.24 -14.82
CA PRO A 219 35.29 -28.97 -16.16
C PRO A 219 33.94 -28.23 -16.10
N GLU A 220 33.68 -27.42 -17.13
CA GLU A 220 32.45 -26.62 -17.24
C GLU A 220 31.20 -27.52 -17.18
N GLY A 221 30.26 -27.19 -16.29
CA GLY A 221 29.01 -27.94 -16.14
C GLY A 221 28.09 -27.78 -17.36
N PRO A 222 27.15 -28.71 -17.58
CA PRO A 222 26.19 -28.58 -18.67
C PRO A 222 25.40 -27.28 -18.51
N ARG A 223 25.37 -26.47 -19.58
CA ARG A 223 24.57 -25.23 -19.66
C ARG A 223 23.14 -25.53 -19.18
N GLY A 224 22.68 -24.78 -18.19
CA GLY A 224 21.31 -24.89 -17.68
C GLY A 224 20.26 -24.66 -18.78
N PRO A 225 18.99 -25.05 -18.56
CA PRO A 225 17.93 -24.77 -19.51
C PRO A 225 17.95 -23.28 -19.87
N ALA A 226 17.85 -22.98 -21.17
CA ALA A 226 17.87 -21.61 -21.65
C ALA A 226 16.77 -20.83 -20.90
N GLY A 227 17.14 -19.67 -20.35
CA GLY A 227 16.13 -18.71 -19.89
C GLY A 227 15.22 -18.33 -21.06
N GLU A 228 14.02 -17.85 -20.72
CA GLU A 228 13.07 -17.26 -21.68
C GLU A 228 13.82 -16.45 -22.76
N PRO A 229 13.52 -16.69 -24.04
CA PRO A 229 14.41 -16.32 -25.14
C PRO A 229 14.73 -14.82 -25.08
N ALA A 230 16.03 -14.50 -25.11
CA ALA A 230 16.50 -13.13 -25.17
C ALA A 230 15.86 -12.42 -26.36
N PHE A 231 15.01 -11.43 -26.07
CA PHE A 231 14.45 -10.55 -27.10
C PHE A 231 15.60 -9.88 -27.87
N ALA A 232 15.39 -9.68 -29.17
CA ALA A 232 16.44 -9.28 -30.09
C ALA A 232 17.19 -8.01 -29.62
N THR A 233 18.52 -8.08 -29.66
CA THR A 233 19.53 -7.08 -29.26
C THR A 233 18.98 -5.69 -28.93
N GLU A 234 18.50 -5.53 -27.69
CA GLU A 234 17.89 -4.29 -27.22
C GLU A 234 18.90 -3.14 -27.22
N GLY A 235 18.47 -1.96 -27.69
CA GLY A 235 19.25 -0.74 -27.49
C GLY A 235 19.20 -0.33 -26.02
N VAL A 236 20.31 -0.42 -25.29
CA VAL A 236 20.37 -0.06 -23.87
C VAL A 236 20.82 1.40 -23.71
N VAL A 237 20.03 2.19 -22.99
CA VAL A 237 20.33 3.59 -22.63
C VAL A 237 20.45 3.70 -21.12
N HIS A 238 21.52 4.34 -20.61
CA HIS A 238 21.83 4.37 -19.19
C HIS A 238 21.48 5.74 -18.55
N VAL A 239 20.88 5.71 -17.36
CA VAL A 239 20.56 6.90 -16.55
C VAL A 239 21.17 6.73 -15.17
N ALA A 240 22.10 7.61 -14.80
CA ALA A 240 22.85 7.53 -13.55
C ALA A 240 22.87 8.88 -12.84
N ARG A 241 22.58 8.89 -11.54
CA ARG A 241 22.35 10.12 -10.75
C ARG A 241 23.59 10.98 -10.48
N ASN A 242 24.77 10.59 -10.96
CA ASN A 242 26.03 11.18 -10.50
C ASN A 242 27.13 11.28 -11.57
N GLY A 243 26.77 11.34 -12.86
CA GLY A 243 27.66 11.76 -13.95
C GLY A 243 28.92 10.94 -14.20
N THR A 244 29.12 9.79 -13.53
CA THR A 244 30.19 8.84 -13.80
C THR A 244 29.72 7.83 -14.85
N PRO A 245 30.11 7.97 -16.14
CA PRO A 245 29.81 6.95 -17.14
C PRO A 245 30.50 5.65 -16.75
N ASP A 246 29.76 4.54 -16.78
CA ASP A 246 30.24 3.17 -16.61
C ASP A 246 31.00 2.64 -17.85
N GLY A 247 31.52 3.55 -18.68
CA GLY A 247 32.08 3.25 -19.99
C GLY A 247 31.03 3.05 -21.09
N SER A 248 29.73 3.00 -20.78
CA SER A 248 28.67 3.00 -21.79
C SER A 248 28.33 4.42 -22.27
N ASN A 249 27.78 4.52 -23.48
CA ASN A 249 27.45 5.80 -24.11
C ASN A 249 26.33 6.55 -23.36
N GLY A 250 26.64 7.75 -22.86
CA GLY A 250 25.64 8.79 -22.58
C GLY A 250 24.78 8.57 -21.34
N ALA A 251 25.36 8.71 -20.15
CA ALA A 251 24.59 8.86 -18.92
C ALA A 251 23.75 10.16 -18.96
N PHE A 252 22.43 10.04 -19.01
CA PHE A 252 21.52 11.19 -18.99
C PHE A 252 21.24 11.65 -17.55
N ASP A 253 21.20 12.96 -17.31
CA ASP A 253 20.86 13.56 -16.01
C ASP A 253 19.36 13.42 -15.65
N SER A 254 18.51 13.03 -16.61
CA SER A 254 17.10 12.75 -16.38
C SER A 254 16.57 11.61 -17.25
N VAL A 255 15.60 10.86 -16.72
CA VAL A 255 14.93 9.76 -17.44
C VAL A 255 14.21 10.27 -18.69
N GLN A 256 13.60 11.45 -18.61
CA GLN A 256 12.92 12.06 -19.77
C GLN A 256 13.90 12.40 -20.90
N ALA A 257 15.11 12.86 -20.61
CA ALA A 257 16.11 13.12 -21.65
C ALA A 257 16.57 11.81 -22.33
N ALA A 258 16.73 10.73 -21.56
CA ALA A 258 17.04 9.41 -22.11
C ALA A 258 15.93 8.91 -23.05
N VAL A 259 14.66 8.93 -22.61
CA VAL A 259 13.51 8.56 -23.45
C VAL A 259 13.39 9.47 -24.67
N ALA A 260 13.64 10.78 -24.52
CA ALA A 260 13.61 11.74 -25.61
C ALA A 260 14.68 11.46 -26.68
N SER A 261 15.87 10.98 -26.30
CA SER A 261 16.97 10.68 -27.22
C SER A 261 16.69 9.53 -28.20
N ILE A 262 15.80 8.60 -27.84
CA ILE A 262 15.45 7.44 -28.66
C ILE A 262 14.52 7.87 -29.80
N THR A 263 15.03 8.01 -31.03
CA THR A 263 14.26 8.53 -32.18
C THR A 263 13.72 7.46 -33.13
N ASP A 264 14.19 6.22 -33.05
CA ASP A 264 13.91 5.15 -34.02
C ASP A 264 13.39 3.84 -33.39
N ALA A 265 12.78 3.95 -32.19
CA ALA A 265 12.15 2.81 -31.52
C ALA A 265 11.01 2.21 -32.36
N SER A 266 11.05 0.89 -32.53
CA SER A 266 10.07 0.13 -33.31
C SER A 266 9.97 -1.31 -32.78
N ILE A 267 8.99 -2.09 -33.27
CA ILE A 267 8.81 -3.48 -32.82
C ILE A 267 10.01 -4.38 -33.16
N THR A 268 10.80 -4.04 -34.19
CA THR A 268 12.06 -4.71 -34.56
C THR A 268 13.30 -4.06 -33.93
N LYS A 269 13.13 -2.91 -33.26
CA LYS A 269 14.19 -2.18 -32.55
C LYS A 269 13.67 -1.63 -31.22
N PRO A 270 13.39 -2.52 -30.23
CA PRO A 270 13.01 -2.10 -28.89
C PRO A 270 14.22 -1.51 -28.15
N TYR A 271 13.93 -0.63 -27.19
CA TYR A 271 14.94 0.00 -26.34
C TYR A 271 14.62 -0.21 -24.86
N VAL A 272 15.66 -0.34 -24.04
CA VAL A 272 15.57 -0.34 -22.57
C VAL A 272 16.34 0.86 -22.03
N VAL A 273 15.63 1.74 -21.32
CA VAL A 273 16.24 2.76 -20.48
C VAL A 273 16.49 2.15 -19.10
N LYS A 274 17.75 1.84 -18.79
CA LYS A 274 18.19 1.35 -17.49
C LYS A 274 18.48 2.53 -16.57
N ILE A 275 17.86 2.52 -15.41
CA ILE A 275 17.86 3.62 -14.46
C ILE A 275 18.49 3.11 -13.17
N GLY A 276 19.59 3.73 -12.76
CA GLY A 276 20.26 3.38 -11.51
C GLY A 276 19.43 3.69 -10.26
N PRO A 277 19.92 3.33 -9.07
CA PRO A 277 19.29 3.74 -7.81
C PRO A 277 19.37 5.27 -7.64
N GLY A 278 18.32 5.86 -7.11
CA GLY A 278 18.18 7.31 -6.94
C GLY A 278 16.75 7.81 -7.05
N ILE A 279 16.55 9.09 -6.71
CA ILE A 279 15.32 9.82 -7.01
C ILE A 279 15.55 10.70 -8.24
N PHE A 280 14.73 10.52 -9.26
CA PHE A 280 14.78 11.23 -10.53
C PHE A 280 13.56 12.13 -10.62
N ASP A 281 13.79 13.44 -10.48
CA ASP A 281 12.73 14.44 -10.51
C ASP A 281 12.40 14.83 -11.96
N GLY A 282 11.13 14.77 -12.33
CA GLY A 282 10.63 15.08 -13.67
C GLY A 282 9.45 14.20 -14.09
N GLN A 283 8.56 14.74 -14.92
CA GLN A 283 7.60 13.93 -15.66
C GLN A 283 8.32 13.12 -16.74
N VAL A 284 7.92 11.86 -16.94
CA VAL A 284 8.38 10.98 -18.02
C VAL A 284 7.23 10.67 -18.97
N THR A 285 7.34 11.08 -20.23
CA THR A 285 6.39 10.73 -21.30
C THR A 285 6.97 9.60 -22.13
N MET A 286 6.32 8.44 -22.12
CA MET A 286 6.80 7.24 -22.78
C MET A 286 6.65 7.29 -24.31
N LYS A 287 7.44 6.45 -24.98
CA LYS A 287 7.38 6.18 -26.43
C LYS A 287 7.09 4.70 -26.66
N SER A 288 6.48 4.38 -27.79
CA SER A 288 6.24 2.99 -28.19
C SER A 288 7.53 2.18 -28.31
N ASN A 289 7.51 0.91 -27.91
CA ASN A 289 8.65 -0.01 -27.91
C ASN A 289 9.83 0.43 -27.01
N VAL A 290 9.55 1.28 -26.00
CA VAL A 290 10.54 1.69 -24.98
C VAL A 290 10.15 1.13 -23.61
N THR A 291 11.12 0.47 -22.98
CA THR A 291 11.03 -0.09 -21.63
C THR A 291 11.77 0.80 -20.64
N LEU A 292 11.23 1.01 -19.44
CA LEU A 292 11.98 1.51 -18.29
C LEU A 292 12.33 0.34 -17.37
N GLN A 293 13.58 0.23 -16.96
CA GLN A 293 14.05 -0.74 -15.97
C GLN A 293 14.81 -0.01 -14.87
N GLY A 294 14.27 0.01 -13.65
CA GLY A 294 14.97 0.49 -12.47
C GLY A 294 15.89 -0.56 -11.85
N ALA A 295 16.59 -0.16 -10.79
CA ALA A 295 17.44 -1.02 -9.99
C ALA A 295 16.68 -1.80 -8.90
N GLY A 296 15.45 -1.40 -8.59
CA GLY A 296 14.61 -1.98 -7.53
C GLY A 296 13.47 -1.05 -7.09
N ILE A 297 12.40 -1.65 -6.56
CA ILE A 297 11.32 -0.90 -5.88
C ILE A 297 11.95 -0.13 -4.71
N ARG A 298 11.68 1.18 -4.62
CA ARG A 298 12.24 2.16 -3.66
C ARG A 298 13.73 2.46 -3.81
N ASP A 299 14.48 1.66 -4.57
CA ASP A 299 15.85 1.99 -4.98
C ASP A 299 15.85 3.00 -6.13
N THR A 300 15.04 2.77 -7.17
CA THR A 300 14.79 3.73 -8.26
C THR A 300 13.42 4.39 -8.06
N ILE A 301 13.40 5.70 -7.86
CA ILE A 301 12.18 6.48 -7.62
C ILE A 301 12.05 7.58 -8.70
N LEU A 302 11.05 7.48 -9.57
CA LEU A 302 10.62 8.56 -10.45
C LEU A 302 9.67 9.47 -9.66
N ARG A 303 9.90 10.79 -9.66
CA ARG A 303 9.11 11.71 -8.83
C ARG A 303 8.68 12.97 -9.58
N TRP A 304 7.41 13.35 -9.44
CA TRP A 304 6.88 14.59 -9.98
C TRP A 304 5.91 15.27 -9.01
N THR A 305 5.66 16.56 -9.20
CA THR A 305 4.79 17.37 -8.33
C THR A 305 3.33 17.39 -8.78
N GLY A 306 2.90 16.43 -9.61
CA GLY A 306 1.56 16.46 -10.21
C GLY A 306 1.29 17.76 -10.99
N GLY A 307 0.04 18.21 -11.03
CA GLY A 307 -0.32 19.46 -11.69
C GLY A 307 -1.75 19.91 -11.46
N SER A 308 -2.07 21.15 -11.86
CA SER A 308 -3.42 21.75 -11.76
C SER A 308 -4.35 21.39 -12.92
N ARG A 309 -3.89 20.58 -13.88
CA ARG A 309 -4.64 20.17 -15.07
C ARG A 309 -5.08 18.72 -14.91
N SER A 310 -6.30 18.40 -15.35
CA SER A 310 -6.72 17.00 -15.44
C SER A 310 -5.82 16.24 -16.44
N PRO A 311 -5.43 14.99 -16.18
CA PRO A 311 -4.59 14.20 -17.09
C PRO A 311 -5.30 13.78 -18.39
N PHE A 312 -6.62 13.99 -18.51
CA PHE A 312 -7.44 13.37 -19.55
C PHE A 312 -7.09 13.77 -21.00
N SER A 313 -6.46 14.93 -21.21
CA SER A 313 -6.01 15.42 -22.51
C SER A 313 -4.62 14.89 -22.91
N ASP A 314 -3.67 15.09 -22.01
CA ASP A 314 -2.23 15.17 -22.28
C ASP A 314 -1.36 14.65 -21.12
N GLY A 315 -1.93 13.89 -20.17
CA GLY A 315 -1.18 13.27 -19.08
C GLY A 315 -0.50 14.24 -18.10
N ALA A 316 -0.73 15.54 -18.19
CA ALA A 316 0.08 16.62 -17.60
C ALA A 316 0.33 16.57 -16.06
N SER A 317 -0.46 15.80 -15.33
CA SER A 317 -0.36 15.62 -13.87
C SER A 317 0.13 14.23 -13.44
N ALA A 318 0.59 13.43 -14.41
CA ALA A 318 1.19 12.13 -14.22
C ALA A 318 2.71 12.22 -14.06
N THR A 319 3.28 11.39 -13.18
CA THR A 319 4.75 11.25 -13.11
C THR A 319 5.26 10.43 -14.29
N VAL A 320 4.53 9.38 -14.67
CA VAL A 320 4.73 8.66 -15.94
C VAL A 320 3.46 8.72 -16.78
N ASP A 321 3.58 9.24 -17.99
CA ASP A 321 2.53 9.30 -19.01
C ASP A 321 2.77 8.23 -20.09
N ILE A 322 1.81 7.32 -20.24
CA ILE A 322 1.77 6.24 -21.22
C ILE A 322 0.53 6.44 -22.11
N SER A 323 0.46 7.60 -22.78
CA SER A 323 -0.64 7.95 -23.69
C SER A 323 -0.32 7.63 -25.15
N ARG A 324 -1.23 6.95 -25.85
CA ARG A 324 -1.24 6.76 -27.32
C ARG A 324 0.03 6.06 -27.87
N VAL A 325 0.55 5.10 -27.11
CA VAL A 325 1.77 4.31 -27.41
C VAL A 325 1.48 2.81 -27.37
N THR A 326 2.40 2.00 -27.89
CA THR A 326 2.29 0.53 -27.92
C THR A 326 3.56 -0.17 -27.44
N GLU A 327 3.44 -1.35 -26.83
CA GLU A 327 4.56 -2.17 -26.34
C GLU A 327 5.47 -1.37 -25.39
N VAL A 328 4.90 -0.95 -24.25
CA VAL A 328 5.60 -0.19 -23.20
C VAL A 328 5.68 -1.02 -21.93
N LYS A 329 6.87 -1.12 -21.34
CA LYS A 329 7.12 -1.95 -20.16
C LYS A 329 7.81 -1.16 -19.06
N LEU A 330 7.38 -1.33 -17.81
CA LEU A 330 8.03 -0.76 -16.64
C LEU A 330 8.39 -1.88 -15.66
N TYR A 331 9.66 -1.91 -15.25
CA TYR A 331 10.22 -2.89 -14.33
C TYR A 331 10.96 -2.24 -13.16
N ASP A 332 10.83 -2.82 -11.97
CA ASP A 332 11.73 -2.62 -10.83
C ASP A 332 11.94 -1.15 -10.40
N LEU A 333 10.84 -0.41 -10.27
CA LEU A 333 10.88 1.01 -9.94
C LEU A 333 9.67 1.47 -9.14
N THR A 334 9.84 2.61 -8.47
CA THR A 334 8.77 3.35 -7.79
C THR A 334 8.48 4.63 -8.56
N VAL A 335 7.21 5.04 -8.60
CA VAL A 335 6.70 6.25 -9.24
C VAL A 335 5.93 7.05 -8.18
N GLN A 336 6.22 8.34 -8.00
CA GLN A 336 5.61 9.18 -6.95
C GLN A 336 5.16 10.54 -7.47
N SER A 337 3.86 10.81 -7.37
CA SER A 337 3.25 12.10 -7.69
C SER A 337 2.74 12.78 -6.43
N ASN A 338 3.06 14.06 -6.23
CA ASN A 338 2.60 14.81 -5.05
C ASN A 338 2.20 16.25 -5.43
N ALA A 339 0.90 16.53 -5.52
CA ALA A 339 0.37 17.81 -6.01
C ALA A 339 0.52 19.00 -5.06
N GLY A 340 0.75 18.73 -3.77
CA GLY A 340 0.70 19.75 -2.72
C GLY A 340 -0.68 20.42 -2.56
N PRO A 341 -0.83 21.38 -1.64
CA PRO A 341 -2.12 21.94 -1.23
C PRO A 341 -2.70 22.99 -2.20
N SER A 342 -2.47 22.84 -3.51
CA SER A 342 -3.12 23.68 -4.53
C SER A 342 -4.64 23.44 -4.54
N SER A 343 -5.46 24.40 -5.00
CA SER A 343 -6.92 24.28 -4.92
C SER A 343 -7.55 23.35 -5.97
N ALA A 344 -6.84 23.04 -7.07
CA ALA A 344 -7.31 22.17 -8.16
C ALA A 344 -6.24 21.15 -8.61
N GLY A 345 -5.52 20.57 -7.64
CA GLY A 345 -4.40 19.66 -7.90
C GLY A 345 -4.82 18.22 -8.20
N PHE A 346 -4.22 17.64 -9.24
CA PHE A 346 -4.22 16.22 -9.55
C PHE A 346 -2.84 15.61 -9.25
N ALA A 347 -2.81 14.46 -8.59
CA ALA A 347 -1.59 13.71 -8.31
C ALA A 347 -1.69 12.29 -8.87
N VAL A 348 -1.19 12.06 -10.09
CA VAL A 348 -1.21 10.74 -10.74
C VAL A 348 0.19 10.14 -10.75
N GLY A 349 0.36 8.93 -10.21
CA GLY A 349 1.60 8.16 -10.36
C GLY A 349 1.83 7.80 -11.83
N ILE A 350 1.08 6.80 -12.31
CA ILE A 350 1.11 6.34 -13.71
C ILE A 350 -0.25 6.60 -14.37
N TRP A 351 -0.22 7.27 -15.52
CA TRP A 351 -1.36 7.49 -16.40
C TRP A 351 -1.17 6.66 -17.68
N ILE A 352 -2.18 5.87 -18.06
CA ILE A 352 -2.18 5.01 -19.24
C ILE A 352 -3.44 5.35 -20.05
N SER A 353 -3.31 5.82 -21.28
CA SER A 353 -4.46 6.31 -22.05
C SER A 353 -4.38 5.95 -23.53
N ASN A 354 -5.38 5.20 -24.01
CA ASN A 354 -5.44 4.73 -25.39
C ASN A 354 -4.14 4.04 -25.84
N ALA A 355 -3.58 3.20 -24.95
CA ALA A 355 -2.28 2.54 -25.14
C ALA A 355 -2.43 1.01 -25.14
N ASN A 356 -1.60 0.35 -25.96
CA ASN A 356 -1.65 -1.10 -26.22
C ASN A 356 -0.39 -1.80 -25.67
N ASP A 357 -0.52 -3.07 -25.29
CA ASP A 357 0.58 -3.91 -24.78
C ASP A 357 1.42 -3.28 -23.65
N VAL A 358 0.74 -2.56 -22.75
CA VAL A 358 1.38 -1.94 -21.58
C VAL A 358 1.55 -2.96 -20.46
N ARG A 359 2.78 -3.16 -19.98
CA ARG A 359 3.09 -4.11 -18.90
C ARG A 359 3.80 -3.42 -17.74
N LEU A 360 3.28 -3.58 -16.52
CA LEU A 360 3.92 -3.14 -15.29
C LEU A 360 4.32 -4.38 -14.48
N THR A 361 5.58 -4.50 -14.06
CA THR A 361 6.06 -5.65 -13.30
C THR A 361 7.00 -5.23 -12.17
N ARG A 362 6.68 -5.56 -10.92
CA ARG A 362 7.41 -5.09 -9.72
C ARG A 362 7.51 -3.56 -9.70
N VAL A 363 6.35 -2.90 -9.70
CA VAL A 363 6.22 -1.43 -9.73
C VAL A 363 5.41 -0.93 -8.53
N GLU A 364 5.87 0.12 -7.87
CA GLU A 364 5.08 0.84 -6.86
C GLU A 364 4.71 2.24 -7.40
N ALA A 365 3.44 2.52 -7.60
CA ALA A 365 2.95 3.79 -8.16
C ALA A 365 2.09 4.54 -7.14
N GLY A 366 2.49 5.76 -6.80
CA GLY A 366 1.91 6.60 -5.76
C GLY A 366 1.38 7.93 -6.29
N GLY A 367 0.17 8.30 -5.89
CA GLY A 367 -0.38 9.66 -6.06
C GLY A 367 -0.79 10.24 -4.72
N ALA A 368 -0.35 11.45 -4.39
CA ALA A 368 -0.57 12.05 -3.08
C ALA A 368 -1.01 13.52 -3.10
N ASN A 369 -1.87 13.87 -2.14
CA ASN A 369 -2.31 15.23 -1.83
C ASN A 369 -2.96 16.01 -2.99
N GLY A 370 -3.50 15.34 -4.01
CA GLY A 370 -4.36 15.99 -5.01
C GLY A 370 -5.64 16.54 -4.36
N SER A 371 -5.83 17.86 -4.41
CA SER A 371 -7.03 18.49 -3.86
C SER A 371 -8.31 18.14 -4.62
N SER A 372 -8.19 17.80 -5.90
CA SER A 372 -9.26 17.21 -6.69
C SER A 372 -9.18 15.69 -6.59
N GLU A 373 -8.14 15.09 -7.17
CA GLU A 373 -8.02 13.64 -7.25
C GLU A 373 -6.56 13.16 -7.13
N SER A 374 -6.35 12.04 -6.44
CA SER A 374 -5.06 11.32 -6.36
C SER A 374 -5.20 9.90 -6.89
N TYR A 375 -4.22 9.44 -7.68
CA TYR A 375 -4.20 8.14 -8.33
C TYR A 375 -2.84 7.46 -8.21
N GLY A 376 -2.82 6.18 -7.83
CA GLY A 376 -1.63 5.35 -8.00
C GLY A 376 -1.41 5.02 -9.48
N VAL A 377 -2.37 4.27 -10.06
CA VAL A 377 -2.44 3.96 -11.49
C VAL A 377 -3.83 4.30 -12.04
N PHE A 378 -3.90 5.00 -13.17
CA PHE A 378 -5.14 5.18 -13.94
C PHE A 378 -4.91 4.68 -15.36
N ALA A 379 -5.66 3.66 -15.78
CA ALA A 379 -5.76 3.23 -17.17
C ALA A 379 -7.12 3.61 -17.79
N ARG A 380 -7.10 4.21 -18.98
CA ARG A 380 -8.27 4.65 -19.74
C ARG A 380 -8.21 4.17 -21.18
N GLY A 381 -9.25 3.54 -21.70
CA GLY A 381 -9.30 3.04 -23.09
C GLY A 381 -8.12 2.13 -23.45
N SER A 382 -7.60 1.38 -22.48
CA SER A 382 -6.33 0.65 -22.56
C SER A 382 -6.46 -0.74 -21.94
N ALA A 383 -5.57 -1.66 -22.30
CA ALA A 383 -5.59 -3.04 -21.80
C ALA A 383 -4.29 -3.46 -21.09
N PRO A 384 -3.97 -2.90 -19.90
CA PRO A 384 -2.68 -3.13 -19.26
C PRO A 384 -2.60 -4.46 -18.50
N GLN A 385 -1.39 -5.02 -18.44
CA GLN A 385 -1.06 -6.22 -17.68
C GLN A 385 -0.16 -5.84 -16.49
N LEU A 386 -0.62 -6.11 -15.27
CA LEU A 386 0.03 -5.71 -14.03
C LEU A 386 0.42 -6.96 -13.23
N THR A 387 1.69 -7.09 -12.88
CA THR A 387 2.23 -8.18 -12.05
C THR A 387 3.05 -7.60 -10.90
N ASP A 388 2.81 -7.99 -9.66
CA ASP A 388 3.56 -7.47 -8.49
C ASP A 388 3.51 -5.94 -8.40
N VAL A 389 2.32 -5.34 -8.56
CA VAL A 389 2.14 -3.88 -8.60
C VAL A 389 1.46 -3.37 -7.33
N ARG A 390 2.04 -2.34 -6.71
CA ARG A 390 1.40 -1.55 -5.64
C ARG A 390 0.92 -0.22 -6.20
N ALA A 391 -0.36 0.09 -6.09
CA ALA A 391 -0.98 1.30 -6.63
C ALA A 391 -1.68 2.07 -5.49
N ASN A 392 -1.06 3.14 -5.02
CA ASN A 392 -1.42 3.81 -3.77
C ASN A 392 -1.82 5.28 -4.01
N ALA A 393 -3.03 5.67 -3.60
CA ALA A 393 -3.50 7.05 -3.59
C ALA A 393 -3.75 7.53 -2.16
N LEU A 394 -3.03 8.58 -1.72
CA LEU A 394 -2.98 8.99 -0.31
C LEU A 394 -3.24 10.49 -0.11
N GLY A 395 -4.17 10.82 0.79
CA GLY A 395 -4.50 12.19 1.14
C GLY A 395 -5.24 12.95 0.03
N GLY A 396 -5.48 14.24 0.26
CA GLY A 396 -6.31 15.06 -0.61
C GLY A 396 -7.80 14.74 -0.50
N SER A 397 -8.56 15.09 -1.55
CA SER A 397 -10.00 14.81 -1.62
C SER A 397 -10.24 13.37 -2.08
N ASN A 398 -10.39 13.15 -3.39
CA ASN A 398 -10.79 11.85 -3.93
C ASN A 398 -9.54 10.98 -4.17
N THR A 399 -9.57 9.72 -3.75
CA THR A 399 -8.40 8.82 -3.86
C THR A 399 -8.76 7.51 -4.53
N ARG A 400 -7.98 7.10 -5.53
CA ARG A 400 -8.15 5.83 -6.24
C ARG A 400 -6.80 5.14 -6.34
N GLY A 401 -6.58 4.06 -5.60
CA GLY A 401 -5.35 3.29 -5.71
C GLY A 401 -5.10 2.88 -7.17
N MET A 402 -6.12 2.27 -7.77
CA MET A 402 -6.19 1.94 -9.18
C MET A 402 -7.54 2.33 -9.79
N MET A 403 -7.52 2.88 -11.00
CA MET A 403 -8.71 3.23 -11.79
C MET A 403 -8.59 2.63 -13.18
N ILE A 404 -9.62 1.89 -13.64
CA ILE A 404 -9.70 1.32 -14.99
C ILE A 404 -10.99 1.79 -15.67
N GLU A 405 -10.86 2.52 -16.77
CA GLU A 405 -11.97 3.08 -17.55
C GLU A 405 -11.98 2.55 -18.99
N GLY A 406 -13.14 2.10 -19.49
CA GLY A 406 -13.35 1.74 -20.89
C GLY A 406 -12.37 0.72 -21.46
N GLY A 407 -11.96 -0.30 -20.69
CA GLY A 407 -10.89 -1.21 -21.09
C GLY A 407 -10.90 -2.60 -20.43
N PHE A 408 -9.77 -3.31 -20.52
CA PHE A 408 -9.59 -4.62 -19.89
C PHE A 408 -8.26 -4.70 -19.14
N ALA A 409 -8.28 -4.89 -17.82
CA ALA A 409 -7.05 -5.06 -17.04
C ALA A 409 -6.83 -6.52 -16.64
N THR A 410 -5.59 -7.00 -16.76
CA THR A 410 -5.14 -8.25 -16.11
C THR A 410 -4.24 -7.91 -14.93
N LEU A 411 -4.65 -8.28 -13.72
CA LEU A 411 -3.98 -8.00 -12.46
C LEU A 411 -3.51 -9.32 -11.84
N ARG A 412 -2.24 -9.41 -11.44
CA ARG A 412 -1.69 -10.57 -10.72
C ARG A 412 -0.78 -10.12 -9.58
N ARG A 413 -1.11 -10.48 -8.33
CA ARG A 413 -0.41 -9.99 -7.13
C ARG A 413 -0.36 -8.45 -7.12
N VAL A 414 -1.54 -7.85 -7.02
CA VAL A 414 -1.71 -6.39 -7.08
C VAL A 414 -2.27 -5.89 -5.76
N GLU A 415 -1.68 -4.83 -5.22
CA GLU A 415 -2.21 -4.09 -4.07
C GLU A 415 -2.70 -2.73 -4.55
N ALA A 416 -3.96 -2.38 -4.29
CA ALA A 416 -4.55 -1.11 -4.73
C ALA A 416 -5.21 -0.38 -3.55
N THR A 417 -4.62 0.73 -3.09
CA THR A 417 -5.03 1.46 -1.88
C THR A 417 -5.50 2.87 -2.18
N GLY A 418 -6.71 3.25 -1.79
CA GLY A 418 -7.17 4.64 -1.77
C GLY A 418 -7.52 5.11 -0.36
N SER A 419 -6.76 6.05 0.19
CA SER A 419 -6.98 6.57 1.54
C SER A 419 -6.95 8.10 1.56
N GLY A 420 -8.09 8.72 1.81
CA GLY A 420 -8.24 10.18 1.82
C GLY A 420 -9.25 10.66 2.87
N ALA A 421 -9.40 11.98 3.00
CA ALA A 421 -10.36 12.57 3.94
C ALA A 421 -11.79 12.67 3.39
N SER A 422 -11.99 12.42 2.08
CA SER A 422 -13.28 12.63 1.40
C SER A 422 -14.25 11.44 1.45
N SER A 423 -15.36 11.63 0.74
CA SER A 423 -16.40 10.65 0.47
C SER A 423 -16.24 9.86 -0.86
N THR A 424 -15.09 9.87 -1.53
CA THR A 424 -14.82 8.96 -2.67
C THR A 424 -13.39 8.41 -2.65
N ASN A 425 -13.15 7.48 -1.72
CA ASN A 425 -11.90 6.73 -1.64
C ASN A 425 -12.12 5.30 -2.14
N ARG A 426 -11.25 4.81 -3.03
CA ARG A 426 -11.38 3.52 -3.72
C ARG A 426 -10.04 2.80 -3.76
N GLY A 427 -10.03 1.50 -3.46
CA GLY A 427 -8.86 0.66 -3.70
C GLY A 427 -8.68 0.46 -5.20
N LEU A 428 -9.62 -0.28 -5.79
CA LEU A 428 -9.81 -0.42 -7.23
C LEU A 428 -11.19 0.11 -7.64
N GLU A 429 -11.24 0.95 -8.67
CA GLU A 429 -12.48 1.33 -9.35
C GLU A 429 -12.40 0.95 -10.83
N ALA A 430 -13.44 0.26 -11.32
CA ALA A 430 -13.62 -0.10 -12.72
C ALA A 430 -14.95 0.48 -13.23
N PHE A 431 -14.95 1.17 -14.38
CA PHE A 431 -16.16 1.78 -14.93
C PHE A 431 -16.20 1.82 -16.46
N GLY A 432 -17.40 2.06 -17.01
CA GLY A 432 -17.60 2.31 -18.44
C GLY A 432 -17.42 1.07 -19.32
N GLY A 433 -18.11 -0.03 -18.99
CA GLY A 433 -18.01 -1.29 -19.73
C GLY A 433 -16.71 -2.07 -19.52
N THR A 434 -15.93 -1.72 -18.48
CA THR A 434 -14.63 -2.33 -18.19
C THR A 434 -14.74 -3.77 -17.67
N SER A 435 -13.76 -4.60 -18.02
CA SER A 435 -13.55 -5.92 -17.40
C SER A 435 -12.19 -5.98 -16.69
N VAL A 436 -12.14 -6.59 -15.50
CA VAL A 436 -10.89 -6.82 -14.77
C VAL A 436 -10.75 -8.31 -14.46
N ARG A 437 -9.68 -8.94 -14.96
CA ARG A 437 -9.26 -10.28 -14.55
C ARG A 437 -8.21 -10.13 -13.45
N ALA A 438 -8.51 -10.60 -12.25
CA ALA A 438 -7.62 -10.49 -11.10
C ALA A 438 -7.24 -11.86 -10.52
N GLU A 439 -5.97 -11.99 -10.16
CA GLU A 439 -5.36 -13.09 -9.39
C GLU A 439 -4.56 -12.43 -8.26
N ASP A 440 -4.75 -12.83 -7.01
CA ASP A 440 -4.11 -12.21 -5.83
C ASP A 440 -4.22 -10.66 -5.79
N LEU A 441 -5.43 -10.12 -5.96
CA LEU A 441 -5.72 -8.70 -5.78
C LEU A 441 -6.11 -8.40 -4.33
N THR A 442 -5.34 -7.52 -3.69
CA THR A 442 -5.74 -6.83 -2.44
C THR A 442 -6.16 -5.41 -2.80
N ALA A 443 -7.39 -5.04 -2.48
CA ALA A 443 -7.87 -3.67 -2.65
C ALA A 443 -8.34 -3.10 -1.32
N THR A 444 -7.90 -1.88 -0.99
CA THR A 444 -8.12 -1.25 0.31
C THR A 444 -8.62 0.17 0.12
N ALA A 445 -9.67 0.54 0.86
CA ALA A 445 -10.13 1.92 0.90
C ALA A 445 -10.45 2.36 2.32
N SER A 446 -10.03 3.57 2.68
CA SER A 446 -10.20 4.15 4.01
C SER A 446 -10.59 5.62 3.95
N GLY A 447 -11.30 6.09 4.98
CA GLY A 447 -12.03 7.36 5.01
C GLY A 447 -13.55 7.14 5.04
N ASN A 448 -14.33 8.23 5.10
CA ASN A 448 -15.74 8.21 5.51
C ASN A 448 -16.69 7.32 4.66
N THR A 449 -16.30 6.97 3.44
CA THR A 449 -17.06 6.10 2.52
C THR A 449 -16.14 5.24 1.64
N GLY A 450 -15.02 4.77 2.20
CA GLY A 450 -14.08 3.92 1.50
C GLY A 450 -14.76 2.67 0.93
N ILE A 451 -14.56 2.36 -0.35
CA ILE A 451 -14.99 1.09 -0.96
C ILE A 451 -13.78 0.41 -1.60
N ALA A 452 -13.47 -0.81 -1.15
CA ALA A 452 -12.30 -1.57 -1.59
C ALA A 452 -12.29 -1.80 -3.10
N VAL A 453 -13.36 -2.40 -3.64
CA VAL A 453 -13.55 -2.63 -5.08
C VAL A 453 -14.91 -2.08 -5.50
N VAL A 454 -14.94 -1.29 -6.57
CA VAL A 454 -16.17 -0.86 -7.25
C VAL A 454 -16.11 -1.26 -8.71
N ASN A 455 -17.17 -1.90 -9.19
CA ASN A 455 -17.43 -2.08 -10.62
C ASN A 455 -18.75 -1.40 -10.95
N VAL A 456 -18.70 -0.27 -11.67
CA VAL A 456 -19.89 0.44 -12.14
C VAL A 456 -20.21 -0.05 -13.56
N GLY A 457 -21.05 -1.08 -13.63
CA GLY A 457 -21.65 -1.52 -14.88
C GLY A 457 -22.62 -0.47 -15.42
N SER A 458 -22.44 -0.11 -16.69
CA SER A 458 -23.31 0.77 -17.48
C SER A 458 -23.52 0.15 -18.85
#